data_AF-A0AA36HAM4-F1
#
_entry.id   AF-A0AA36HAM4-F1
#
_cell.length_a   1.000
_cell.length_b   1.000
_cell.length_c   1.000
_cell.angle_alpha   90.00
_cell.angle_beta   90.00
_cell.angle_gamma   90.00
#
_symmetry.space_group_name_H-M   'P 1'
#
loop_
_entity.id
_entity.type
_entity.pdbx_description
1 polymer ?
#
loop_
_entity_poly.entity_id
_entity_poly.type
_entity_poly.pdbx_seq_one_letter_code
_entity_poly.pdbx_strand_id
1 'polypeptide(L)'
;MFVYLVCVYLISSLHIAAGKFLQVNKWHEFLLLSDEQVTLDLSLFMSCERFSMLVATDRHDLSRLNLTFNEEELYKVDVDSPETFEVPSPPPVVGGCRETNRKSLRITLISRINKIEIRLQEQVITRPKHNYSDTIRILLPQKQACCLILGNLSNERVTSKPTFRPMMGDQTSPKPSTSEKYQRLSWTEVVNREWSTSFIICSTCIAIMMVVMITFGICTFIYLQTQPRGGKKLYTAYE
;
A
#
# COMPACT_ATOMS: atom_id res chain seq x y z
N MET A 1 32.67 -1.92 6.60
CA MET A 1 32.02 -2.39 5.36
C MET A 1 30.76 -3.22 5.63
N PHE A 2 30.82 -4.25 6.47
CA PHE A 2 29.68 -5.15 6.75
C PHE A 2 28.45 -4.43 7.36
N VAL A 3 28.67 -3.53 8.33
CA VAL A 3 27.62 -2.71 8.96
C VAL A 3 26.85 -1.84 7.95
N TYR A 4 27.57 -1.26 7.00
CA TYR A 4 26.97 -0.41 5.97
C TYR A 4 26.06 -1.22 5.03
N LEU A 5 26.50 -2.42 4.65
CA LEU A 5 25.72 -3.36 3.84
C LEU A 5 24.43 -3.81 4.54
N VAL A 6 24.48 -4.08 5.85
CA VAL A 6 23.30 -4.48 6.62
C VAL A 6 22.30 -3.32 6.78
N CYS A 7 22.77 -2.10 7.05
CA CYS A 7 21.90 -0.92 7.11
C CYS A 7 21.26 -0.61 5.76
N VAL A 8 22.02 -0.66 4.67
CA VAL A 8 21.48 -0.44 3.32
C VAL A 8 20.46 -1.53 2.95
N TYR A 9 20.73 -2.79 3.30
CA TYR A 9 19.79 -3.88 3.06
C TYR A 9 18.49 -3.72 3.86
N LEU A 10 18.57 -3.39 5.15
CA LEU A 10 17.39 -3.17 6.00
C LEU A 10 16.54 -1.99 5.54
N ILE A 11 17.17 -0.86 5.17
CA ILE A 11 16.46 0.33 4.65
C ILE A 11 15.80 0.01 3.30
N SER A 12 16.50 -0.72 2.43
CA SER A 12 15.96 -1.15 1.13
C SER A 12 14.77 -2.11 1.31
N SER A 13 14.86 -3.02 2.28
CA SER A 13 13.79 -3.98 2.60
C SER A 13 12.53 -3.30 3.13
N LEU A 14 12.68 -2.26 3.96
CA LEU A 14 11.56 -1.47 4.46
C LEU A 14 10.84 -0.71 3.35
N HIS A 15 11.58 -0.17 2.37
CA HIS A 15 10.98 0.52 1.22
C HIS A 15 10.20 -0.42 0.30
N ILE A 16 10.61 -1.69 0.19
CA ILE A 16 9.95 -2.68 -0.69
C ILE A 16 8.61 -3.17 -0.09
N ALA A 17 8.47 -3.19 1.24
CA ALA A 17 7.26 -3.68 1.91
C ALA A 17 6.14 -2.64 2.05
N ALA A 18 6.38 -1.37 1.69
CA ALA A 18 5.37 -0.32 1.75
C ALA A 18 4.45 -0.40 0.52
N GLY A 19 3.32 -1.11 0.65
CA GLY A 19 2.24 -1.05 -0.34
C GLY A 19 1.85 0.40 -0.68
N LYS A 20 1.49 0.66 -1.94
CA LYS A 20 1.07 2.00 -2.38
C LYS A 20 -0.32 2.31 -1.85
N PHE A 21 -0.39 3.07 -0.76
CA PHE A 21 -1.64 3.60 -0.24
C PHE A 21 -2.19 4.73 -1.10
N LEU A 22 -3.47 4.67 -1.39
CA LEU A 22 -4.19 5.70 -2.12
C LEU A 22 -4.64 6.79 -1.14
N GLN A 23 -4.19 8.02 -1.40
CA GLN A 23 -4.64 9.23 -0.71
C GLN A 23 -5.89 9.80 -1.39
N VAL A 24 -6.89 10.22 -0.61
CA VAL A 24 -8.07 10.94 -1.12
C VAL A 24 -7.67 12.32 -1.65
N ASN A 25 -8.45 12.85 -2.59
CA ASN A 25 -8.25 14.18 -3.19
C ASN A 25 -6.85 14.39 -3.81
N LYS A 26 -6.21 13.30 -4.24
CA LYS A 26 -4.92 13.33 -4.93
C LYS A 26 -4.92 12.38 -6.11
N TRP A 27 -4.35 12.82 -7.22
CA TRP A 27 -4.13 11.97 -8.39
C TRP A 27 -3.03 10.94 -8.11
N HIS A 28 -3.33 9.68 -8.40
CA HIS A 28 -2.38 8.57 -8.35
C HIS A 28 -2.16 8.05 -9.74
N GLU A 29 -0.90 8.12 -10.19
CA GLU A 29 -0.50 7.71 -11.53
C GLU A 29 0.29 6.40 -11.45
N PHE A 30 -0.03 5.47 -12.34
CA PHE A 30 0.69 4.21 -12.48
C PHE A 30 0.64 3.72 -13.93
N LEU A 31 1.60 2.87 -14.27
CA LEU A 31 1.68 2.22 -15.57
C LEU A 31 0.85 0.94 -15.53
N LEU A 32 -0.02 0.76 -16.52
CA LEU A 32 -0.77 -0.48 -16.73
C LEU A 32 -0.60 -0.94 -18.18
N LEU A 33 0.34 -1.88 -18.37
CA LEU A 33 0.67 -2.41 -19.69
C LEU A 33 -0.49 -3.28 -20.23
N SER A 34 -0.44 -3.62 -21.52
CA SER A 34 -1.45 -4.48 -22.13
C SER A 34 -1.50 -5.85 -21.44
N ASP A 35 -2.71 -6.33 -21.17
CA ASP A 35 -3.02 -7.58 -20.45
C ASP A 35 -2.52 -7.65 -19.00
N GLU A 36 -2.09 -6.53 -18.42
CA GLU A 36 -1.91 -6.40 -16.98
C GLU A 36 -3.24 -6.05 -16.28
N GLN A 37 -3.35 -6.51 -15.04
CA GLN A 37 -4.47 -6.16 -14.16
C GLN A 37 -3.96 -5.54 -12.87
N VAL A 38 -4.68 -4.54 -12.39
CA VAL A 38 -4.45 -3.91 -11.10
C VAL A 38 -5.73 -3.96 -10.30
N THR A 39 -5.61 -4.36 -9.05
CA THR A 39 -6.73 -4.44 -8.12
C THR A 39 -6.64 -3.31 -7.10
N LEU A 40 -7.71 -2.55 -7.00
CA LEU A 40 -7.94 -1.57 -5.96
C LEU A 40 -8.83 -2.20 -4.90
N ASP A 41 -8.29 -2.31 -3.69
CA ASP A 41 -9.03 -2.71 -2.51
C ASP A 41 -9.32 -1.47 -1.67
N LEU A 42 -10.59 -1.10 -1.60
CA LEU A 42 -11.08 0.07 -0.89
C LEU A 42 -11.89 -0.36 0.34
N SER A 43 -11.65 0.29 1.47
CA SER A 43 -12.44 0.16 2.70
C SER A 43 -13.17 1.46 2.97
N LEU A 44 -14.50 1.39 2.99
CA LEU A 44 -15.40 2.52 3.16
C LEU A 44 -16.16 2.37 4.48
N PHE A 45 -16.56 3.48 5.09
CA PHE A 45 -17.51 3.44 6.20
C PHE A 45 -18.89 2.98 5.73
N MET A 46 -19.65 2.34 6.62
CA MET A 46 -20.99 1.85 6.31
C MET A 46 -21.95 2.98 5.94
N SER A 47 -21.87 4.10 6.66
CA SER A 47 -22.62 5.34 6.37
C SER A 47 -22.35 5.96 5.00
N CYS A 48 -21.27 5.56 4.30
CA CYS A 48 -20.98 6.09 2.98
C CYS A 48 -21.89 5.45 1.91
N GLU A 49 -23.07 6.03 1.71
CA GLU A 49 -24.05 5.57 0.71
C GLU A 49 -23.61 5.84 -0.73
N ARG A 50 -22.84 6.90 -0.96
CA ARG A 50 -22.39 7.33 -2.28
C ARG A 50 -20.89 7.55 -2.29
N PHE A 51 -20.22 6.89 -3.21
CA PHE A 51 -18.78 7.02 -3.42
C PHE A 51 -18.51 7.30 -4.89
N SER A 52 -17.54 8.16 -5.18
CA SER A 52 -17.16 8.47 -6.56
C SER A 52 -15.68 8.21 -6.78
N MET A 53 -15.35 7.70 -7.95
CA MET A 53 -13.99 7.45 -8.39
C MET A 53 -13.82 8.01 -9.80
N LEU A 54 -12.71 8.66 -10.07
CA LEU A 54 -12.34 9.07 -11.42
C LEU A 54 -11.18 8.24 -11.93
N VAL A 55 -11.29 7.83 -13.18
CA VAL A 55 -10.27 7.13 -13.94
C VAL A 55 -9.96 7.96 -15.18
N ALA A 56 -8.69 8.25 -15.41
CA ALA A 56 -8.23 8.94 -16.60
C ALA A 56 -7.10 8.14 -17.28
N THR A 57 -7.23 7.94 -18.58
CA THR A 57 -6.19 7.32 -19.43
C THR A 57 -5.31 8.36 -20.11
N ASP A 58 -5.84 9.56 -20.27
CA ASP A 58 -5.16 10.70 -20.88
C ASP A 58 -5.68 12.02 -20.25
N ARG A 59 -5.28 13.17 -20.77
CA ARG A 59 -5.76 14.50 -20.36
C ARG A 59 -7.21 14.75 -20.76
N HIS A 60 -7.75 14.02 -21.73
CA HIS A 60 -9.08 14.25 -22.28
C HIS A 60 -10.05 13.09 -22.01
N ASP A 61 -9.54 11.89 -21.73
CA ASP A 61 -10.36 10.72 -21.46
C ASP A 61 -10.56 10.54 -19.95
N LEU A 62 -11.50 11.30 -19.40
CA LEU A 62 -11.92 11.22 -18.00
C LEU A 62 -13.21 10.40 -17.89
N SER A 63 -13.22 9.41 -17.00
CA SER A 63 -14.39 8.60 -16.69
C SER A 63 -14.68 8.70 -15.20
N ARG A 64 -15.88 9.14 -14.83
CA ARG A 64 -16.35 9.19 -13.45
C ARG A 64 -17.28 8.02 -13.19
N LEU A 65 -16.96 7.24 -12.17
CA LEU A 65 -17.78 6.15 -11.64
C LEU A 65 -18.46 6.66 -10.38
N ASN A 66 -19.79 6.75 -10.39
CA ASN A 66 -20.59 7.06 -9.20
C ASN A 66 -21.20 5.75 -8.69
N LEU A 67 -20.72 5.30 -7.55
CA LEU A 67 -21.16 4.08 -6.89
C LEU A 67 -22.18 4.43 -5.82
N THR A 68 -23.33 3.77 -5.87
CA THR A 68 -24.38 3.87 -4.86
C THR A 68 -24.52 2.52 -4.16
N PHE A 69 -24.48 2.55 -2.83
CA PHE A 69 -24.59 1.39 -1.98
C PHE A 69 -25.96 1.33 -1.32
N ASN A 70 -26.48 0.11 -1.16
CA ASN A 70 -27.56 -0.18 -0.23
C ASN A 70 -26.96 -0.99 0.90
N GLU A 71 -26.75 -0.35 2.05
CA GLU A 71 -25.98 -0.92 3.17
C GLU A 71 -24.55 -1.36 2.74
N GLU A 72 -24.28 -2.67 2.75
CA GLU A 72 -22.99 -3.27 2.36
C GLU A 72 -22.88 -3.51 0.86
N GLU A 73 -24.01 -3.69 0.16
CA GLU A 73 -24.03 -4.14 -1.23
C GLU A 73 -23.98 -2.97 -2.21
N LEU A 74 -23.27 -3.19 -3.32
CA LEU A 74 -23.22 -2.23 -4.41
C LEU A 74 -24.54 -2.31 -5.19
N TYR A 75 -25.38 -1.30 -5.04
CA TYR A 75 -26.71 -1.26 -5.64
C TYR A 75 -26.67 -0.79 -7.09
N LYS A 76 -25.90 0.27 -7.37
CA LYS A 76 -25.89 0.91 -8.69
C LYS A 76 -24.52 1.54 -8.99
N VAL A 77 -24.11 1.46 -10.25
CA VAL A 77 -22.97 2.22 -10.77
C VAL A 77 -23.43 3.07 -11.94
N ASP A 78 -23.29 4.39 -11.81
CA ASP A 78 -23.48 5.35 -12.90
C ASP A 78 -22.11 5.76 -13.46
N VAL A 79 -22.02 5.87 -14.79
CA VAL A 79 -20.77 6.17 -15.48
C VAL A 79 -20.94 7.45 -16.29
N ASP A 80 -20.20 8.48 -15.92
CA ASP A 80 -20.18 9.78 -16.60
C ASP A 80 -18.82 10.04 -17.24
N SER A 81 -18.74 10.92 -18.24
CA SER A 81 -17.49 11.34 -18.89
C SER A 81 -17.37 12.87 -18.89
N PRO A 82 -16.98 13.48 -17.75
CA PRO A 82 -16.86 14.93 -17.65
C PRO A 82 -15.65 15.42 -18.45
N GLU A 83 -15.73 16.60 -19.07
CA GLU A 83 -14.56 17.22 -19.72
C GLU A 83 -13.51 17.67 -18.71
N THR A 84 -13.94 18.18 -17.56
CA THR A 84 -13.08 18.68 -16.50
C THR A 84 -13.57 18.24 -15.12
N PHE A 85 -12.64 18.19 -14.15
CA PHE A 85 -12.96 17.91 -12.77
C PHE A 85 -12.08 18.72 -11.83
N GLU A 86 -12.73 19.47 -10.94
CA GLU A 86 -12.05 20.17 -9.86
C GLU A 86 -11.89 19.24 -8.66
N VAL A 87 -10.64 19.06 -8.23
CA VAL A 87 -10.32 18.27 -7.05
C VAL A 87 -10.86 18.99 -5.82
N PRO A 88 -11.75 18.36 -5.02
CA PRO A 88 -12.31 19.03 -3.85
C PRO A 88 -11.23 19.28 -2.81
N SER A 89 -11.35 20.40 -2.10
CA SER A 89 -10.48 20.70 -0.96
C SER A 89 -10.71 19.68 0.17
N PRO A 90 -9.67 19.30 0.92
CA PRO A 90 -9.83 18.40 2.05
C PRO A 90 -10.77 19.01 3.10
N PRO A 91 -11.76 18.25 3.62
CA PRO A 91 -12.64 18.74 4.66
C PRO A 91 -11.86 18.99 5.96
N PRO A 92 -12.20 20.02 6.76
CA PRO A 92 -11.62 20.23 8.06
C PRO A 92 -12.01 19.05 8.98
N VAL A 93 -11.02 18.31 9.47
CA VAL A 93 -11.27 17.17 10.36
C VAL A 93 -11.35 17.69 11.79
N VAL A 94 -12.58 17.85 12.31
CA VAL A 94 -12.82 18.17 13.72
C VAL A 94 -13.31 16.91 14.42
N GLY A 95 -12.49 16.31 15.29
CA GLY A 95 -12.91 15.23 16.19
C GLY A 95 -12.83 13.79 15.66
N GLY A 96 -12.30 13.57 14.46
CA GLY A 96 -12.12 12.23 13.88
C GLY A 96 -13.44 11.51 13.51
N CYS A 97 -13.33 10.36 12.84
CA CYS A 97 -14.48 9.55 12.45
C CYS A 97 -14.82 8.56 13.58
N ARG A 98 -16.04 8.63 14.13
CA ARG A 98 -16.47 7.77 15.26
C ARG A 98 -17.11 6.44 14.85
N GLU A 99 -17.29 6.20 13.57
CA GLU A 99 -17.89 4.97 13.06
C GLU A 99 -16.89 3.82 13.06
N THR A 100 -17.34 2.60 13.31
CA THR A 100 -16.50 1.39 13.30
C THR A 100 -16.90 0.38 12.23
N ASN A 101 -18.14 0.45 11.76
CA ASN A 101 -18.66 -0.46 10.74
C ASN A 101 -18.13 -0.05 9.37
N ARG A 102 -17.73 -1.04 8.59
CA ARG A 102 -17.04 -0.83 7.31
C ARG A 102 -17.51 -1.83 6.26
N LYS A 103 -17.49 -1.39 5.01
CA LYS A 103 -17.70 -2.22 3.83
C LYS A 103 -16.46 -2.21 2.95
N SER A 104 -16.31 -3.28 2.17
CA SER A 104 -15.19 -3.43 1.23
C SER A 104 -15.69 -3.32 -0.20
N LEU A 105 -14.91 -2.61 -1.02
CA LEU A 105 -15.13 -2.50 -2.44
C LEU A 105 -13.84 -2.90 -3.15
N ARG A 106 -13.94 -3.95 -3.98
CA ARG A 106 -12.85 -4.40 -4.84
C ARG A 106 -13.14 -3.99 -6.27
N ILE A 107 -12.21 -3.25 -6.87
CA ILE A 107 -12.28 -2.80 -8.26
C ILE A 107 -11.06 -3.35 -8.98
N THR A 108 -11.27 -4.07 -10.08
CA THR A 108 -10.16 -4.58 -10.91
C THR A 108 -10.12 -3.80 -12.22
N LEU A 109 -8.98 -3.19 -12.51
CA LEU A 109 -8.68 -2.52 -13.77
C LEU A 109 -7.87 -3.47 -14.62
N ILE A 110 -8.34 -3.74 -15.84
CA ILE A 110 -7.66 -4.61 -16.80
C ILE A 110 -7.40 -3.79 -18.05
N SER A 111 -6.13 -3.67 -18.41
CA SER A 111 -5.73 -2.98 -19.63
C SER A 111 -5.76 -3.95 -20.81
N ARG A 112 -6.37 -3.53 -21.90
CA ARG A 112 -6.34 -4.20 -23.21
C ARG A 112 -5.79 -3.21 -24.24
N ILE A 113 -5.50 -3.70 -25.43
CA ILE A 113 -4.83 -2.95 -26.50
C ILE A 113 -5.48 -1.56 -26.75
N ASN A 114 -6.81 -1.49 -26.91
CA ASN A 114 -7.53 -0.23 -27.22
C ASN A 114 -8.61 0.14 -26.18
N LYS A 115 -8.66 -0.56 -25.04
CA LYS A 115 -9.71 -0.37 -24.03
C LYS A 115 -9.22 -0.71 -22.63
N ILE A 116 -9.90 -0.17 -21.64
CA ILE A 116 -9.78 -0.60 -20.25
C ILE A 116 -11.10 -1.21 -19.81
N GLU A 117 -11.01 -2.36 -19.18
CA GLU A 117 -12.13 -3.01 -18.51
C GLU A 117 -12.02 -2.71 -17.00
N ILE A 118 -13.06 -2.10 -16.46
CA ILE A 118 -13.22 -1.83 -15.04
C ILE A 118 -14.25 -2.83 -14.52
N ARG A 119 -13.80 -3.78 -13.70
CA ARG A 119 -14.66 -4.80 -13.10
C ARG A 119 -15.00 -4.43 -11.67
N LEU A 120 -16.29 -4.38 -11.37
CA LEU A 120 -16.84 -4.14 -10.03
C LEU A 120 -17.82 -5.26 -9.72
N GLN A 121 -17.42 -6.20 -8.87
CA GLN A 121 -18.21 -7.39 -8.57
C GLN A 121 -18.62 -8.12 -9.87
N GLU A 122 -19.92 -8.19 -10.18
CA GLU A 122 -20.46 -8.82 -11.40
C GLU A 122 -20.56 -7.86 -12.59
N GLN A 123 -20.35 -6.55 -12.37
CA GLN A 123 -20.46 -5.54 -13.41
C GLN A 123 -19.13 -5.30 -14.12
N VAL A 124 -19.19 -5.14 -15.44
CA VAL A 124 -18.02 -4.84 -16.28
C VAL A 124 -18.30 -3.58 -17.08
N ILE A 125 -17.48 -2.55 -16.84
CA ILE A 125 -17.55 -1.26 -17.55
C ILE A 125 -16.35 -1.19 -18.48
N THR A 126 -16.60 -0.97 -19.77
CA THR A 126 -15.53 -0.85 -20.77
C THR A 126 -15.37 0.61 -21.18
N ARG A 127 -14.14 1.12 -21.16
CA ARG A 127 -13.79 2.47 -21.59
C ARG A 127 -12.74 2.44 -22.69
N PRO A 128 -12.80 3.33 -23.69
CA PRO A 128 -11.76 3.45 -24.68
C PRO A 128 -10.43 3.85 -24.00
N LYS A 129 -9.32 3.32 -24.52
CA LYS A 129 -7.96 3.68 -24.11
C LYS A 129 -7.22 4.13 -25.36
N HIS A 130 -6.52 5.26 -25.28
CA HIS A 130 -5.63 5.70 -26.34
C HIS A 130 -4.34 4.86 -26.38
N ASN A 131 -3.93 4.47 -27.59
CA ASN A 131 -2.80 3.58 -27.82
C ASN A 131 -1.44 4.19 -27.48
N TYR A 132 -1.38 5.50 -27.25
CA TYR A 132 -0.15 6.23 -26.97
C TYR A 132 0.17 6.34 -25.46
N SER A 133 -0.77 5.97 -24.58
CA SER A 133 -0.63 6.12 -23.13
C SER A 133 -0.93 4.81 -22.41
N ASP A 134 0.10 4.24 -21.77
CA ASP A 134 -0.05 3.18 -20.77
C ASP A 134 -0.22 3.72 -19.35
N THR A 135 -0.29 5.05 -19.20
CA THR A 135 -0.49 5.68 -17.90
C THR A 135 -1.97 5.75 -17.57
N ILE A 136 -2.34 5.24 -16.41
CA ILE A 136 -3.67 5.40 -15.82
C ILE A 136 -3.53 6.27 -14.60
N ARG A 137 -4.47 7.20 -14.46
CA ARG A 137 -4.56 8.12 -13.33
C ARG A 137 -5.87 7.91 -12.62
N ILE A 138 -5.81 7.74 -11.31
CA ILE A 138 -6.98 7.56 -10.46
C ILE A 138 -7.08 8.70 -9.48
N LEU A 139 -8.30 9.18 -9.27
CA LEU A 139 -8.62 10.12 -8.21
C LEU A 139 -9.81 9.59 -7.41
N LEU A 140 -9.67 9.62 -6.08
CA LEU A 140 -10.73 9.30 -5.13
C LEU A 140 -11.18 10.61 -4.47
N PRO A 141 -12.10 11.36 -5.11
CA PRO A 141 -12.57 12.63 -4.55
C PRO A 141 -13.50 12.39 -3.36
N GLN A 142 -13.31 13.19 -2.33
CA GLN A 142 -14.06 13.13 -1.09
C GLN A 142 -14.26 14.55 -0.56
N LYS A 143 -15.51 15.02 -0.62
CA LYS A 143 -15.92 16.34 -0.08
C LYS A 143 -16.23 16.29 1.42
N GLN A 144 -16.82 15.20 1.90
CA GLN A 144 -17.15 15.00 3.31
C GLN A 144 -16.05 14.20 4.01
N ALA A 145 -15.76 14.51 5.27
CA ALA A 145 -14.84 13.67 6.04
C ALA A 145 -15.41 12.25 6.16
N CYS A 146 -14.55 11.25 6.34
CA CYS A 146 -14.98 9.92 6.78
C CYS A 146 -15.84 9.10 5.79
N CYS A 147 -15.55 9.08 4.48
CA CYS A 147 -16.09 8.03 3.61
C CYS A 147 -15.05 6.92 3.35
N LEU A 148 -13.95 7.24 2.66
CA LEU A 148 -12.84 6.31 2.44
C LEU A 148 -11.92 6.27 3.65
N ILE A 149 -11.73 5.07 4.19
CA ILE A 149 -10.83 4.78 5.32
C ILE A 149 -9.44 4.43 4.79
N LEU A 150 -9.41 3.49 3.83
CA LEU A 150 -8.19 2.92 3.30
C LEU A 150 -8.37 2.55 1.83
N GLY A 151 -7.42 2.91 0.99
CA GLY A 151 -7.30 2.39 -0.36
C GLY A 151 -5.92 1.78 -0.56
N ASN A 152 -5.89 0.54 -1.04
CA ASN A 152 -4.65 -0.15 -1.40
C ASN A 152 -4.64 -0.48 -2.89
N LEU A 153 -3.51 -0.22 -3.54
CA LEU A 153 -3.27 -0.58 -4.92
C LEU A 153 -2.36 -1.82 -4.96
N SER A 154 -2.90 -2.95 -5.42
CA SER A 154 -2.14 -4.18 -5.64
C SER A 154 -1.98 -4.44 -7.13
N ASN A 155 -0.75 -4.64 -7.58
CA ASN A 155 -0.46 -5.02 -8.96
C ASN A 155 -0.18 -6.53 -9.01
N GLU A 156 -1.14 -7.31 -9.49
CA GLU A 156 -0.94 -8.73 -9.75
C GLU A 156 -0.54 -8.88 -11.22
N ARG A 157 0.75 -9.15 -11.47
CA ARG A 157 1.13 -9.65 -12.80
C ARG A 157 0.47 -11.00 -12.98
N VAL A 158 -0.48 -11.09 -13.91
CA VAL A 158 -1.06 -12.37 -14.33
C VAL A 158 0.02 -13.14 -15.07
N THR A 159 0.83 -13.91 -14.35
CA THR A 159 1.59 -15.00 -14.95
C THR A 159 0.59 -16.08 -15.31
N SER A 160 0.10 -16.03 -16.55
CA SER A 160 -0.68 -17.12 -17.13
C SER A 160 0.17 -18.40 -17.15
N LYS A 161 -0.04 -19.29 -16.17
CA LYS A 161 0.24 -20.71 -16.31
C LYS A 161 -1.02 -21.48 -15.95
N PRO A 162 -1.70 -22.12 -16.93
CA PRO A 162 -2.81 -22.99 -16.63
C PRO A 162 -2.25 -24.28 -16.05
N THR A 163 -2.30 -24.44 -14.73
CA THR A 163 -2.11 -25.75 -14.10
C THR A 163 -3.47 -26.43 -14.01
N PHE A 164 -3.72 -27.34 -14.96
CA PHE A 164 -4.77 -28.35 -14.86
C PHE A 164 -4.65 -29.07 -13.50
N ARG A 165 -5.71 -29.06 -12.69
CA ARG A 165 -5.92 -30.02 -11.60
C ARG A 165 -7.17 -30.84 -11.90
N PRO A 166 -7.12 -32.18 -11.79
CA PRO A 166 -8.28 -33.02 -11.96
C PRO A 166 -9.22 -32.91 -10.76
N MET A 167 -10.52 -33.03 -11.02
CA MET A 167 -11.58 -33.13 -10.02
C MET A 167 -11.55 -34.49 -9.33
N MET A 168 -11.69 -34.52 -8.00
CA MET A 168 -12.19 -35.70 -7.29
C MET A 168 -12.69 -35.37 -5.89
N GLY A 169 -13.92 -35.80 -5.58
CA GLY A 169 -14.29 -36.34 -4.25
C GLY A 169 -15.00 -35.41 -3.26
N ASP A 170 -16.30 -35.64 -3.11
CA ASP A 170 -17.18 -35.22 -2.02
C ASP A 170 -16.69 -35.69 -0.62
N GLN A 171 -16.78 -34.82 0.39
CA GLN A 171 -17.11 -35.23 1.77
C GLN A 171 -17.56 -34.04 2.63
N THR A 172 -18.61 -34.30 3.41
CA THR A 172 -19.55 -33.36 4.02
C THR A 172 -19.18 -32.96 5.47
N SER A 173 -19.56 -31.71 5.84
CA SER A 173 -19.83 -31.17 7.21
C SER A 173 -18.70 -30.42 7.96
N PRO A 174 -19.02 -29.44 8.83
CA PRO A 174 -19.83 -28.24 8.65
C PRO A 174 -18.95 -26.97 8.59
N LYS A 175 -19.36 -25.99 7.81
CA LYS A 175 -18.61 -24.75 7.51
C LYS A 175 -18.74 -23.76 8.68
N PRO A 176 -17.66 -23.36 9.37
CA PRO A 176 -17.71 -22.15 10.18
C PRO A 176 -17.88 -20.97 9.23
N SER A 177 -18.86 -20.11 9.51
CA SER A 177 -19.22 -18.98 8.66
C SER A 177 -17.98 -18.13 8.35
N THR A 178 -17.74 -17.87 7.05
CA THR A 178 -16.60 -17.10 6.55
C THR A 178 -16.56 -15.66 7.11
N SER A 179 -17.69 -15.19 7.67
CA SER A 179 -17.86 -13.88 8.30
C SER A 179 -16.98 -13.69 9.55
N GLU A 180 -16.93 -14.67 10.45
CA GLU A 180 -16.14 -14.55 11.69
C GLU A 180 -14.63 -14.51 11.44
N LYS A 181 -14.17 -15.13 10.35
CA LYS A 181 -12.75 -15.13 9.98
C LYS A 181 -12.32 -13.73 9.51
N TYR A 182 -13.15 -13.04 8.73
CA TYR A 182 -12.87 -11.66 8.30
C TYR A 182 -12.97 -10.65 9.44
N GLN A 183 -13.88 -10.86 10.40
CA GLN A 183 -14.09 -9.97 11.53
C GLN A 183 -12.93 -9.99 12.55
N ARG A 184 -12.19 -11.12 12.67
CA ARG A 184 -10.96 -11.19 13.49
C ARG A 184 -9.70 -10.64 12.82
N LEU A 185 -9.59 -10.73 11.49
CA LEU A 185 -8.46 -10.13 10.75
C LEU A 185 -8.49 -8.59 10.80
N SER A 186 -9.69 -8.02 10.91
CA SER A 186 -9.98 -6.58 10.83
C SER A 186 -9.32 -5.66 11.85
N TRP A 187 -9.27 -6.07 13.12
CA TRP A 187 -8.75 -5.25 14.22
C TRP A 187 -7.35 -5.65 14.63
N THR A 188 -7.06 -6.96 14.58
CA THR A 188 -5.71 -7.44 14.82
C THR A 188 -4.78 -6.92 13.74
N GLU A 189 -5.10 -6.90 12.44
CA GLU A 189 -4.14 -6.37 11.45
C GLU A 189 -3.89 -4.86 11.57
N VAL A 190 -4.88 -4.01 11.87
CA VAL A 190 -4.66 -2.56 11.95
C VAL A 190 -3.87 -2.18 13.20
N VAL A 191 -4.27 -2.72 14.36
CA VAL A 191 -3.53 -2.54 15.62
C VAL A 191 -2.16 -3.20 15.51
N ASN A 192 -2.07 -4.42 14.99
CA ASN A 192 -0.79 -5.09 14.74
C ASN A 192 0.04 -4.33 13.70
N ARG A 193 -0.52 -3.53 12.78
CA ARG A 193 0.24 -2.72 11.80
C ARG A 193 0.76 -1.41 12.39
N GLU A 194 -0.05 -0.69 13.15
CA GLU A 194 0.42 0.52 13.84
C GLU A 194 1.45 0.17 14.92
N TRP A 195 1.17 -0.87 15.70
CA TRP A 195 2.08 -1.34 16.74
C TRP A 195 3.31 -2.05 16.14
N SER A 196 3.18 -2.79 15.03
CA SER A 196 4.36 -3.35 14.35
C SER A 196 5.20 -2.27 13.69
N THR A 197 4.62 -1.19 13.18
CA THR A 197 5.43 -0.09 12.61
C THR A 197 6.25 0.58 13.71
N SER A 198 5.63 0.89 14.86
CA SER A 198 6.36 1.42 16.03
C SER A 198 7.38 0.41 16.57
N PHE A 199 7.06 -0.88 16.62
CA PHE A 199 7.97 -1.93 17.04
C PHE A 199 9.14 -2.12 16.08
N ILE A 200 8.92 -2.07 14.77
CA ILE A 200 9.95 -2.16 13.72
C ILE A 200 10.87 -0.94 13.81
N ILE A 201 10.32 0.27 13.95
CA ILE A 201 11.12 1.48 14.13
C ILE A 201 11.96 1.38 15.40
N CYS A 202 11.35 1.03 16.54
CA CYS A 202 12.04 0.90 17.82
C CYS A 202 13.13 -0.20 17.77
N SER A 203 12.80 -1.37 17.24
CA SER A 203 13.73 -2.49 17.06
C SER A 203 14.88 -2.11 16.13
N THR A 204 14.63 -1.33 15.08
CA THR A 204 15.65 -0.85 14.15
C THR A 204 16.56 0.19 14.81
N CYS A 205 15.99 1.13 15.58
CA CYS A 205 16.78 2.07 16.39
C CYS A 205 17.68 1.36 17.40
N ILE A 206 17.16 0.35 18.11
CA ILE A 206 17.93 -0.45 19.06
C ILE A 206 19.05 -1.22 18.35
N ALA A 207 18.77 -1.83 17.19
CA ALA A 207 19.77 -2.51 16.39
C ALA A 207 20.90 -1.57 15.93
N ILE A 208 20.56 -0.35 15.49
CA ILE A 208 21.54 0.69 15.12
C ILE A 208 22.41 1.04 16.33
N MET A 209 21.80 1.30 17.50
CA MET A 209 22.54 1.63 18.73
C MET A 209 23.48 0.51 19.16
N MET A 210 23.03 -0.75 19.11
CA MET A 210 23.89 -1.91 19.41
C MET A 210 25.09 -1.98 18.47
N VAL A 211 24.89 -1.78 17.17
CA VAL A 211 25.98 -1.79 16.19
C VAL A 211 26.97 -0.66 16.45
N VAL A 212 26.49 0.55 16.75
CA VAL A 212 27.35 1.69 17.11
C VAL A 212 28.20 1.36 18.34
N MET A 213 27.59 0.83 19.41
CA MET A 213 28.31 0.46 20.63
C MET A 213 29.36 -0.62 20.40
N ILE A 214 29.05 -1.65 19.59
CA ILE A 214 30.00 -2.71 19.23
C ILE A 214 31.17 -2.12 18.43
N THR A 215 30.90 -1.27 17.43
CA THR A 215 31.97 -0.65 16.63
C THR A 215 32.85 0.25 17.50
N PHE A 216 32.26 1.03 18.40
CA PHE A 216 33.00 1.85 19.35
C PHE A 216 33.90 0.98 20.24
N GLY A 217 33.36 -0.10 20.82
CA GLY A 217 34.12 -1.03 21.65
C GLY A 217 35.30 -1.67 20.90
N ILE A 218 35.11 -2.08 19.64
CA ILE A 218 36.19 -2.61 18.80
C ILE A 218 37.24 -1.54 18.50
N CYS A 219 36.83 -0.31 18.17
CA CYS A 219 37.75 0.80 17.93
C CYS A 219 38.57 1.14 19.19
N THR A 220 37.94 1.20 20.37
CA THR A 220 38.63 1.44 21.64
C THR A 220 39.57 0.28 21.97
N PHE A 221 39.17 -0.96 21.73
CA PHE A 221 40.01 -2.14 21.95
C PHE A 221 41.26 -2.12 21.06
N ILE A 222 41.10 -1.84 19.76
CA ILE A 222 42.23 -1.70 18.83
C ILE A 222 43.12 -0.53 19.27
N TYR A 223 42.53 0.62 19.62
CA TYR A 223 43.27 1.79 20.08
C TYR A 223 44.15 1.49 21.30
N LEU A 224 43.60 0.78 22.29
CA LEU A 224 44.32 0.37 23.50
C LEU A 224 45.43 -0.65 23.20
N GLN A 225 45.22 -1.56 22.23
CA GLN A 225 46.25 -2.50 21.82
C GLN A 225 47.37 -1.84 20.99
N THR A 226 47.09 -0.74 20.30
CA THR A 226 48.06 0.01 19.49
C THR A 226 48.92 1.02 20.28
N GLN A 227 49.16 0.80 21.58
CA GLN A 227 50.04 1.67 22.37
C GLN A 227 51.41 1.86 21.67
N PRO A 228 51.92 3.11 21.56
CA PRO A 228 53.11 3.39 20.78
C PRO A 228 54.36 2.85 21.47
N ARG A 229 55.12 2.00 20.76
CA ARG A 229 56.54 1.74 21.05
C ARG A 229 57.32 3.05 20.84
N GLY A 230 57.50 3.86 21.89
CA GLY A 230 58.20 5.13 21.70
C GLY A 230 58.41 6.01 22.92
N GLY A 231 58.54 5.45 24.13
CA GLY A 231 59.09 6.20 25.26
C GLY A 231 60.59 6.44 25.04
N LYS A 232 60.97 7.64 24.61
CA LYS A 232 62.38 8.06 24.45
C LYS A 232 63.14 7.86 25.78
N LYS A 233 64.18 7.02 25.77
CA LYS A 233 65.25 7.07 26.79
C LYS A 233 65.97 8.41 26.64
N LEU A 234 65.81 9.29 27.61
CA LEU A 234 66.52 10.56 27.71
C LEU A 234 66.96 10.76 29.17
N TYR A 235 67.86 9.90 29.62
CA TYR A 235 68.68 10.14 30.82
C TYR A 235 70.06 9.52 30.60
N THR A 236 70.94 10.28 29.95
CA THR A 236 72.39 10.24 30.18
C THR A 236 72.92 11.63 29.84
N ALA A 237 72.91 12.50 30.84
CA ALA A 237 73.74 13.69 30.89
C ALA A 237 74.29 13.77 32.32
N TYR A 238 75.62 13.93 32.40
CA TYR A 238 76.47 14.13 33.58
C TYR A 238 76.76 12.91 34.47
N GLU A 239 77.88 12.23 34.20
CA GLU A 239 79.17 12.46 34.89
C GLU A 239 80.34 12.06 33.98
#